data_AF-A0A7W1KES2-F1
#
_entry.id   AF-A0A7W1KES2-F1
#
_cell.length_a   1.000
_cell.length_b   1.000
_cell.length_c   1.000
_cell.angle_alpha   90.00
_cell.angle_beta   90.00
_cell.angle_gamma   90.00
#
_symmetry.space_group_name_H-M   'P 1'
#
loop_
_entity.id
_entity.type
_entity.pdbx_description
1 polymer ?
#
loop_
_entity_poly.entity_id
_entity_poly.type
_entity_poly.pdbx_seq_one_letter_code
_entity_poly.pdbx_strand_id
1 'polypeptide(L)'
;MSIAGNTPNEKKLYAGMGLLLASSIIGAGYLGYSWYKKNKEQAAYKDLSESIEGYIKASTSALSSKKSFSPQWTDVQRAFKIGAEINSSSSLYPYFLAYQADVLLQQGQNTEAIQIMDDAIAHLDRTHPLYYLYALKNALMKTDSQDASLSQAGREALEKLANDNANLLQDRAQYYSALDAYYRGDSGAAQKRFQQIIARGNVDSPWHQKALKNMG
;
A
#
# COMPACT_ATOMS: atom_id res chain seq x y z
N MET A 1 -17.52 -69.85 -19.52
CA MET A 1 -16.52 -68.89 -19.00
C MET A 1 -17.16 -68.13 -17.85
N SER A 2 -16.81 -68.48 -16.62
CA SER A 2 -17.31 -67.78 -15.42
C SER A 2 -16.43 -66.55 -15.21
N ILE A 3 -17.02 -65.35 -15.28
CA ILE A 3 -16.34 -64.10 -14.96
C ILE A 3 -16.28 -64.06 -13.43
N ALA A 4 -15.11 -64.36 -12.86
CA ALA A 4 -14.89 -64.29 -11.41
C ALA A 4 -15.23 -62.87 -10.92
N GLY A 5 -16.33 -62.74 -10.18
CA GLY A 5 -16.75 -61.47 -9.60
C GLY A 5 -15.86 -61.13 -8.41
N ASN A 6 -15.24 -59.94 -8.45
CA ASN A 6 -14.41 -59.45 -7.34
C ASN A 6 -15.14 -59.59 -6.00
N THR A 7 -14.45 -60.16 -5.02
CA THR A 7 -15.01 -60.35 -3.68
C THR A 7 -15.18 -58.98 -2.99
N PRO A 8 -16.12 -58.84 -2.04
CA PRO A 8 -16.35 -57.57 -1.33
C PRO A 8 -15.10 -56.97 -0.68
N ASN A 9 -14.11 -57.79 -0.34
CA ASN A 9 -12.84 -57.36 0.27
C ASN A 9 -11.88 -56.72 -0.75
N GLU A 10 -11.86 -57.20 -2.00
CA GLU A 10 -11.03 -56.63 -3.07
C GLU A 10 -11.53 -55.23 -3.44
N LYS A 11 -12.85 -55.01 -3.50
CA LYS A 11 -13.43 -53.68 -3.76
C LYS A 11 -13.05 -52.66 -2.68
N LYS A 12 -13.00 -53.08 -1.40
CA LYS A 12 -12.54 -52.22 -0.29
C LYS A 12 -11.05 -51.92 -0.37
N LEU A 13 -10.23 -52.89 -0.79
CA LEU A 13 -8.79 -52.71 -0.99
C LEU A 13 -8.49 -51.69 -2.10
N TYR A 14 -9.13 -51.81 -3.27
CA TYR A 14 -8.95 -50.86 -4.37
C TYR A 14 -9.46 -49.45 -4.04
N ALA A 15 -10.59 -49.34 -3.33
CA ALA A 15 -11.10 -48.06 -2.85
C ALA A 15 -10.13 -47.39 -1.85
N GLY A 16 -9.53 -48.16 -0.94
CA GLY A 16 -8.50 -47.68 -0.02
C GLY A 16 -7.23 -47.21 -0.73
N MET A 17 -6.74 -47.97 -1.71
CA MET A 17 -5.57 -47.59 -2.51
C MET A 17 -5.82 -46.34 -3.39
N GLY A 18 -7.02 -46.22 -3.96
CA GLY A 18 -7.42 -45.04 -4.74
C GLY A 18 -7.44 -43.76 -3.89
N LEU A 19 -7.95 -43.83 -2.65
CA LEU A 19 -7.95 -42.71 -1.71
C LEU A 19 -6.53 -42.31 -1.28
N LEU A 20 -5.65 -43.28 -1.02
CA LEU A 20 -4.25 -43.01 -0.68
C LEU A 20 -3.53 -42.28 -1.83
N LEU A 21 -3.65 -42.78 -3.06
CA LEU A 21 -3.05 -42.13 -4.24
C LEU A 21 -3.59 -40.72 -4.46
N ALA A 22 -4.90 -40.51 -4.35
CA ALA A 22 -5.51 -39.18 -4.45
C ALA A 22 -4.98 -38.23 -3.35
N SER A 23 -4.87 -38.71 -2.11
CA SER A 23 -4.34 -37.92 -1.00
C SER A 23 -2.86 -37.54 -1.17
N SER A 24 -2.04 -38.43 -1.75
CA SER A 24 -0.62 -38.15 -2.02
C SER A 24 -0.44 -37.11 -3.12
N ILE A 25 -1.27 -37.13 -4.17
CA ILE A 25 -1.22 -36.13 -5.24
C ILE A 25 -1.61 -34.75 -4.70
N ILE A 26 -2.67 -34.67 -3.88
CA ILE A 26 -3.09 -33.42 -3.23
C ILE A 26 -2.00 -32.89 -2.30
N GLY A 27 -1.39 -33.76 -1.49
CA GLY A 27 -0.31 -33.39 -0.58
C GLY A 27 0.94 -32.88 -1.29
N ALA A 28 1.40 -33.57 -2.33
CA ALA A 28 2.54 -33.16 -3.14
C ALA A 28 2.28 -31.83 -3.88
N GLY A 29 1.05 -31.64 -4.39
CA GLY A 29 0.62 -30.39 -5.01
C GLY A 29 0.69 -29.20 -4.05
N TYR A 30 0.19 -29.37 -2.82
CA TYR A 30 0.23 -28.32 -1.79
C TYR A 30 1.66 -27.94 -1.40
N LEU A 31 2.55 -28.93 -1.17
CA LEU A 31 3.94 -28.69 -0.82
C LEU A 31 4.72 -27.99 -1.94
N GLY A 32 4.54 -28.45 -3.18
CA GLY A 32 5.16 -27.84 -4.36
C GLY A 32 4.71 -26.39 -4.56
N TYR A 33 3.41 -26.12 -4.44
CA TYR A 33 2.85 -24.77 -4.53
C TYR A 33 3.37 -23.86 -3.42
N SER A 34 3.42 -24.34 -2.17
CA SER A 34 3.94 -23.55 -1.05
C SER A 34 5.43 -23.23 -1.22
N TRP A 35 6.23 -24.15 -1.74
CA TRP A 35 7.66 -23.92 -2.00
C TRP A 35 7.86 -22.89 -3.12
N TYR A 36 7.12 -23.03 -4.22
CA TYR A 36 7.14 -22.06 -5.32
C TYR A 36 6.77 -20.66 -4.83
N LYS A 37 5.70 -20.53 -4.04
CA LYS A 37 5.29 -19.24 -3.46
C LYS A 37 6.38 -18.63 -2.59
N LYS A 38 7.01 -19.42 -1.71
CA LYS A 38 8.11 -18.93 -0.84
C LYS A 38 9.30 -18.43 -1.64
N ASN A 39 9.70 -19.16 -2.69
CA ASN A 39 10.82 -18.74 -3.53
C ASN A 39 10.50 -17.45 -4.29
N LYS A 40 9.25 -17.31 -4.78
CA LYS A 40 8.82 -16.07 -5.44
C LYS A 40 8.81 -14.88 -4.49
N GLU A 41 8.33 -15.06 -3.26
CA GLU A 41 8.36 -13.99 -2.25
C GLU A 41 9.79 -13.62 -1.87
N GLN A 42 10.71 -14.58 -1.72
CA GLN A 42 12.13 -14.30 -1.45
C GLN A 42 12.79 -13.50 -2.59
N ALA A 43 12.50 -13.83 -3.84
CA ALA A 43 12.96 -13.06 -4.99
C ALA A 43 12.39 -11.64 -4.96
N ALA A 44 11.09 -11.48 -4.67
CA ALA A 44 10.47 -10.16 -4.55
C ALA A 44 11.09 -9.31 -3.43
N TYR A 45 11.41 -9.90 -2.27
CA TYR A 45 12.12 -9.18 -1.19
C TYR A 45 13.48 -8.67 -1.64
N LYS A 46 14.24 -9.51 -2.36
CA LYS A 46 15.54 -9.15 -2.89
C LYS A 46 15.41 -7.98 -3.88
N ASP A 47 14.54 -8.11 -4.88
CA ASP A 47 14.33 -7.08 -5.89
C ASP A 47 13.87 -5.75 -5.28
N LEU A 48 12.98 -5.82 -4.27
CA LEU A 48 12.51 -4.63 -3.55
C LEU A 48 13.65 -3.98 -2.77
N SER A 49 14.48 -4.77 -2.09
CA SER A 49 15.62 -4.26 -1.32
C SER A 49 16.65 -3.55 -2.21
N GLU A 50 16.98 -4.13 -3.36
CA GLU A 50 17.89 -3.52 -4.33
C GLU A 50 17.32 -2.21 -4.90
N SER A 51 16.01 -2.17 -5.16
CA SER A 51 15.32 -0.95 -5.62
C SER A 51 15.32 0.13 -4.53
N ILE A 52 15.08 -0.23 -3.27
CA ILE A 52 15.13 0.69 -2.12
C ILE A 52 16.55 1.22 -1.89
N GLU A 53 17.59 0.42 -2.07
CA GLU A 53 18.97 0.92 -2.00
C GLU A 53 19.23 2.00 -3.07
N GLY A 54 18.74 1.79 -4.29
CA GLY A 54 18.77 2.81 -5.34
C GLY A 54 18.03 4.08 -4.93
N TYR A 55 16.83 3.93 -4.37
CA TYR A 55 16.02 5.02 -3.84
C TYR A 55 16.75 5.84 -2.77
N ILE A 56 17.37 5.17 -1.79
CA ILE A 56 18.12 5.82 -0.70
C ILE A 56 19.33 6.59 -1.26
N LYS A 57 20.07 6.01 -2.20
CA LYS A 57 21.21 6.66 -2.86
C LYS A 57 20.78 7.91 -3.64
N ALA A 58 19.70 7.83 -4.40
CA ALA A 58 19.14 8.95 -5.14
C ALA A 58 18.64 10.07 -4.20
N SER A 59 17.90 9.69 -3.15
CA SER A 59 17.37 10.61 -2.13
C SER A 59 18.50 11.37 -1.42
N THR A 60 19.54 10.65 -0.99
CA THR A 60 20.70 11.23 -0.30
C THR A 60 21.45 12.20 -1.21
N SER A 61 21.64 11.82 -2.49
CA SER A 61 22.32 12.67 -3.47
C SER A 61 21.53 13.96 -3.78
N ALA A 62 20.20 13.87 -3.87
CA ALA A 62 19.33 15.04 -4.06
C ALA A 62 19.41 16.00 -2.86
N LEU A 63 19.39 15.46 -1.63
CA LEU A 63 19.54 16.24 -0.40
C LEU A 63 20.90 16.97 -0.35
N SER A 64 22.00 16.29 -0.66
CA SER A 64 23.35 16.87 -0.61
C SER A 64 23.60 17.91 -1.71
N SER A 65 23.03 17.71 -2.90
CA SER A 65 23.28 18.60 -4.05
C SER A 65 22.42 19.87 -4.06
N LYS A 66 21.42 19.99 -3.16
CA LYS A 66 20.35 21.01 -3.20
C LYS A 66 19.64 21.11 -4.56
N LYS A 67 19.80 20.11 -5.43
CA LYS A 67 19.10 20.03 -6.71
C LYS A 67 17.87 19.16 -6.53
N SER A 68 16.73 19.68 -6.98
CA SER A 68 15.46 18.95 -6.93
C SER A 68 15.43 17.73 -7.85
N PHE A 69 16.36 17.63 -8.82
CA PHE A 69 16.39 16.55 -9.80
C PHE A 69 17.79 15.91 -9.89
N SER A 70 17.83 14.59 -9.76
CA SER A 70 18.99 13.74 -10.03
C SER A 70 18.65 12.81 -11.20
N PRO A 71 19.50 12.66 -12.23
CA PRO A 71 19.32 11.66 -13.29
C PRO A 71 19.13 10.23 -12.76
N GLN A 72 19.60 9.96 -11.54
CA GLN A 72 19.43 8.69 -10.84
C GLN A 72 17.96 8.34 -10.61
N TRP A 73 17.06 9.32 -10.52
CA TRP A 73 15.63 9.05 -10.32
C TRP A 73 15.03 8.25 -11.48
N THR A 74 15.48 8.45 -12.72
CA THR A 74 15.02 7.69 -13.88
C THR A 74 15.39 6.21 -13.78
N ASP A 75 16.59 5.89 -13.29
CA ASP A 75 17.01 4.50 -13.11
C ASP A 75 16.27 3.85 -11.94
N VAL A 76 16.04 4.58 -10.85
CA VAL A 76 15.25 4.11 -9.70
C VAL A 76 13.79 3.87 -10.09
N GLN A 77 13.19 4.77 -10.88
CA GLN A 77 11.84 4.61 -11.44
C GLN A 77 11.74 3.33 -12.26
N ARG A 78 12.73 3.09 -13.15
CA ARG A 78 12.80 1.88 -13.96
C ARG A 78 12.91 0.63 -13.09
N ALA A 79 13.74 0.66 -12.05
CA ALA A 79 13.90 -0.46 -11.13
C ALA A 79 12.59 -0.83 -10.43
N PHE A 80 11.87 0.14 -9.86
CA PHE A 80 10.58 -0.14 -9.23
C PHE A 80 9.52 -0.60 -10.23
N LYS A 81 9.47 -0.02 -11.43
CA LYS A 81 8.54 -0.44 -12.48
C LYS A 81 8.78 -1.90 -12.89
N ILE A 82 10.01 -2.27 -13.21
CA ILE A 82 10.37 -3.64 -13.59
C ILE A 82 10.10 -4.60 -12.41
N GLY A 83 10.48 -4.20 -11.20
CA GLY A 83 10.22 -4.97 -9.99
C GLY A 83 8.71 -5.24 -9.78
N ALA A 84 7.87 -4.23 -10.01
CA ALA A 84 6.42 -4.36 -9.95
C ALA A 84 5.87 -5.32 -11.01
N GLU A 85 6.35 -5.23 -12.26
CA GLU A 85 5.93 -6.10 -13.37
C GLU A 85 6.28 -7.58 -13.09
N ILE A 86 7.52 -7.86 -12.68
CA ILE A 86 8.02 -9.21 -12.37
C ILE A 86 7.29 -9.78 -11.14
N ASN A 87 7.10 -8.96 -10.11
CA ASN A 87 6.57 -9.38 -8.81
C ASN A 87 5.08 -9.05 -8.61
N SER A 88 4.33 -8.88 -9.70
CA SER A 88 2.90 -8.51 -9.68
C SER A 88 1.99 -9.42 -8.87
N SER A 89 2.37 -10.68 -8.67
CA SER A 89 1.60 -11.64 -7.86
C SER A 89 2.15 -11.85 -6.44
N SER A 90 3.19 -11.12 -6.04
CA SER A 90 3.75 -11.17 -4.69
C SER A 90 2.98 -10.25 -3.75
N SER A 91 2.98 -10.60 -2.46
CA SER A 91 2.50 -9.72 -1.40
C SER A 91 3.21 -8.35 -1.33
N LEU A 92 4.39 -8.23 -1.98
CA LEU A 92 5.18 -7.01 -2.03
C LEU A 92 4.83 -6.08 -3.19
N TYR A 93 3.96 -6.50 -4.12
CA TYR A 93 3.58 -5.68 -5.27
C TYR A 93 3.12 -4.25 -4.91
N PRO A 94 2.26 -4.04 -3.90
CA PRO A 94 1.83 -2.69 -3.50
C PRO A 94 3.00 -1.79 -3.03
N TYR A 95 4.08 -2.38 -2.54
CA TYR A 95 5.25 -1.66 -2.06
C TYR A 95 6.06 -1.12 -3.24
N PHE A 96 6.27 -1.94 -4.27
CA PHE A 96 6.91 -1.46 -5.51
C PHE A 96 6.14 -0.28 -6.11
N LEU A 97 4.81 -0.38 -6.19
CA LEU A 97 3.97 0.70 -6.68
C LEU A 97 4.06 1.95 -5.81
N ALA A 98 3.96 1.82 -4.48
CA ALA A 98 4.03 2.98 -3.58
C ALA A 98 5.38 3.74 -3.67
N TYR A 99 6.49 3.02 -3.83
CA TYR A 99 7.80 3.64 -4.05
C TYR A 99 7.93 4.21 -5.48
N GLN A 100 7.41 3.53 -6.49
CA GLN A 100 7.37 4.06 -7.86
C GLN A 100 6.61 5.39 -7.92
N ALA A 101 5.45 5.48 -7.27
CA ALA A 101 4.69 6.71 -7.12
C ALA A 101 5.50 7.81 -6.42
N ASP A 102 6.27 7.47 -5.39
CA ASP A 102 7.12 8.46 -4.71
C ASP A 102 8.24 8.98 -5.63
N VAL A 103 8.86 8.10 -6.40
CA VAL A 103 9.89 8.48 -7.39
C VAL A 103 9.30 9.39 -8.46
N LEU A 104 8.12 9.04 -9.00
CA LEU A 104 7.38 9.87 -9.95
C LEU A 104 7.11 11.26 -9.37
N LEU A 105 6.72 11.34 -8.10
CA LEU A 105 6.52 12.60 -7.39
C LEU A 105 7.83 13.42 -7.31
N GLN A 106 8.97 12.79 -7.01
CA GLN A 106 10.28 13.46 -7.01
C GLN A 106 10.68 13.97 -8.41
N GLN A 107 10.18 13.34 -9.47
CA GLN A 107 10.39 13.75 -10.86
C GLN A 107 9.38 14.82 -11.33
N GLY A 108 8.43 15.23 -10.48
CA GLY A 108 7.36 16.18 -10.82
C GLY A 108 6.24 15.58 -11.68
N GLN A 109 6.21 14.25 -11.85
CA GLN A 109 5.20 13.53 -12.61
C GLN A 109 3.96 13.24 -11.74
N ASN A 110 3.34 14.29 -11.21
CA ASN A 110 2.35 14.19 -10.12
C ASN A 110 1.11 13.37 -10.51
N THR A 111 0.57 13.55 -11.71
CA THR A 111 -0.62 12.81 -12.15
C THR A 111 -0.36 11.31 -12.26
N GLU A 112 0.78 10.93 -12.82
CA GLU A 112 1.19 9.52 -12.92
C GLU A 112 1.47 8.93 -11.53
N ALA A 113 2.12 9.70 -10.65
CA ALA A 113 2.34 9.31 -9.26
C ALA A 113 1.02 9.00 -8.52
N ILE A 114 -0.01 9.83 -8.72
CA ILE A 114 -1.34 9.63 -8.13
C ILE A 114 -1.97 8.34 -8.65
N GLN A 115 -1.91 8.09 -9.96
CA GLN A 115 -2.46 6.87 -10.56
C GLN A 115 -1.79 5.61 -10.02
N ILE A 116 -0.45 5.60 -9.97
CA ILE A 116 0.31 4.45 -9.42
C ILE A 116 0.01 4.25 -7.93
N MET A 117 -0.20 5.33 -7.17
CA MET A 117 -0.58 5.22 -5.76
C MET A 117 -2.02 4.70 -5.58
N ASP A 118 -2.96 5.10 -6.44
CA ASP A 118 -4.31 4.54 -6.48
C ASP A 118 -4.26 3.01 -6.71
N ASP A 119 -3.45 2.56 -7.67
CA ASP A 119 -3.23 1.14 -7.94
C ASP A 119 -2.61 0.43 -6.74
N ALA A 120 -1.63 1.03 -6.06
CA ALA A 120 -1.02 0.47 -4.85
C ALA A 120 -2.07 0.23 -3.76
N ILE A 121 -2.96 1.20 -3.52
CA ILE A 121 -4.02 1.12 -2.50
C ILE A 121 -5.05 0.06 -2.88
N ALA A 122 -5.39 -0.08 -4.16
CA ALA A 122 -6.36 -1.07 -4.64
C ALA A 122 -5.93 -2.53 -4.36
N HIS A 123 -4.62 -2.77 -4.21
CA HIS A 123 -4.06 -4.08 -3.87
C HIS A 123 -3.87 -4.30 -2.37
N LEU A 124 -4.32 -3.39 -1.52
CA LEU A 124 -4.25 -3.51 -0.07
C LEU A 124 -5.63 -3.67 0.56
N ASP A 125 -5.76 -4.66 1.44
CA ASP A 125 -6.92 -4.75 2.31
C ASP A 125 -6.95 -3.58 3.29
N ARG A 126 -8.15 -3.12 3.67
CA ARG A 126 -8.33 -2.05 4.67
C ARG A 126 -7.71 -2.36 6.04
N THR A 127 -7.56 -3.64 6.36
CA THR A 127 -6.92 -4.12 7.60
C THR A 127 -5.39 -4.16 7.50
N HIS A 128 -4.84 -3.97 6.30
CA HIS A 128 -3.40 -3.95 6.11
C HIS A 128 -2.79 -2.71 6.83
N PRO A 129 -1.69 -2.86 7.59
CA PRO A 129 -1.11 -1.76 8.38
C PRO A 129 -0.77 -0.50 7.57
N LEU A 130 -0.49 -0.65 6.28
CA LEU A 130 -0.12 0.45 5.39
C LEU A 130 -1.29 1.07 4.63
N TYR A 131 -2.48 0.48 4.65
CA TYR A 131 -3.61 0.95 3.86
C TYR A 131 -3.92 2.43 4.13
N TYR A 132 -4.13 2.78 5.40
CA TYR A 132 -4.46 4.16 5.77
C TYR A 132 -3.30 5.13 5.55
N LEU A 133 -2.05 4.66 5.64
CA LEU A 133 -0.88 5.48 5.36
C LEU A 133 -0.83 5.87 3.88
N TYR A 134 -1.03 4.89 2.99
CA TYR A 134 -1.02 5.13 1.54
C TYR A 134 -2.24 5.92 1.10
N ALA A 135 -3.43 5.60 1.62
CA ALA A 135 -4.64 6.36 1.37
C ALA A 135 -4.50 7.84 1.77
N LEU A 136 -3.90 8.10 2.93
CA LEU A 136 -3.63 9.47 3.36
C LEU A 136 -2.61 10.17 2.45
N LYS A 137 -1.49 9.52 2.13
CA LYS A 137 -0.48 10.11 1.22
C LYS A 137 -1.11 10.47 -0.13
N ASN A 138 -1.91 9.56 -0.70
CA ASN A 138 -2.60 9.77 -1.96
C ASN A 138 -3.62 10.93 -1.89
N ALA A 139 -4.41 11.00 -0.80
CA ALA A 139 -5.35 12.10 -0.60
C ALA A 139 -4.64 13.47 -0.55
N LEU A 140 -3.46 13.53 0.08
CA LEU A 140 -2.63 14.75 0.11
C LEU A 140 -2.05 15.07 -1.28
N MET A 141 -1.49 14.08 -1.98
CA MET A 141 -1.00 14.25 -3.36
C MET A 141 -2.09 14.80 -4.29
N LYS A 142 -3.30 14.26 -4.18
CA LYS A 142 -4.48 14.73 -4.92
C LYS A 142 -4.84 16.16 -4.54
N THR A 143 -4.88 16.47 -3.24
CA THR A 143 -5.19 17.82 -2.72
C THR A 143 -4.24 18.88 -3.26
N ASP A 144 -2.95 18.56 -3.33
CA ASP A 144 -1.87 19.43 -3.83
C ASP A 144 -1.81 19.51 -5.37
N SER A 145 -2.65 18.75 -6.08
CA SER A 145 -2.70 18.78 -7.54
C SER A 145 -3.20 20.13 -8.06
N GLN A 146 -2.61 20.58 -9.18
CA GLN A 146 -3.09 21.74 -9.92
C GLN A 146 -4.39 21.47 -10.68
N ASP A 147 -4.72 20.19 -10.90
CA ASP A 147 -6.00 19.78 -11.46
C ASP A 147 -7.10 19.93 -10.40
N ALA A 148 -8.08 20.79 -10.67
CA ALA A 148 -9.17 21.09 -9.73
C ALA A 148 -10.02 19.86 -9.38
N SER A 149 -10.22 18.95 -10.33
CA SER A 149 -10.98 17.71 -10.10
C SER A 149 -10.21 16.77 -9.18
N LEU A 150 -8.90 16.61 -9.40
CA LEU A 150 -8.05 15.82 -8.50
C LEU A 150 -7.94 16.47 -7.12
N SER A 151 -7.79 17.79 -7.04
CA SER A 151 -7.75 18.52 -5.77
C SER A 151 -9.04 18.33 -4.97
N GLN A 152 -10.20 18.43 -5.62
CA GLN A 152 -11.48 18.18 -4.97
C GLN A 152 -11.62 16.71 -4.50
N ALA A 153 -11.26 15.75 -5.35
CA ALA A 153 -11.28 14.33 -4.98
C ALA A 153 -10.34 14.02 -3.81
N GLY A 154 -9.17 14.69 -3.75
CA GLY A 154 -8.22 14.60 -2.64
C GLY A 154 -8.82 15.07 -1.32
N ARG A 155 -9.52 16.21 -1.33
CA ARG A 155 -10.20 16.76 -0.14
C ARG A 155 -11.31 15.84 0.34
N GLU A 156 -12.10 15.28 -0.57
CA GLU A 156 -13.16 14.32 -0.21
C GLU A 156 -12.58 13.04 0.39
N ALA A 157 -11.48 12.52 -0.17
CA ALA A 157 -10.78 11.38 0.38
C ALA A 157 -10.20 11.68 1.78
N LEU A 158 -9.59 12.87 1.95
CA LEU A 158 -9.03 13.30 3.22
C LEU A 158 -10.11 13.47 4.29
N GLU A 159 -11.26 14.02 3.93
CA GLU A 159 -12.41 14.15 4.83
C GLU A 159 -12.98 12.78 5.23
N LYS A 160 -13.07 11.82 4.30
CA LYS A 160 -13.45 10.44 4.61
C LYS A 160 -12.48 9.81 5.62
N LEU A 161 -11.17 9.97 5.41
CA LEU A 161 -10.14 9.46 6.32
C LEU A 161 -10.18 10.13 7.70
N ALA A 162 -10.52 11.42 7.76
CA ALA A 162 -10.64 12.18 9.00
C ALA A 162 -11.86 11.76 9.85
N ASN A 163 -12.91 11.27 9.21
CA ASN A 163 -14.15 10.83 9.86
C ASN A 163 -14.24 9.30 10.06
N ASP A 164 -13.22 8.55 9.65
CA ASP A 164 -13.18 7.10 9.80
C ASP A 164 -12.60 6.70 11.17
N ASN A 165 -13.46 6.23 12.07
CA ASN A 165 -13.05 5.82 13.42
C ASN A 165 -12.19 4.55 13.44
N ALA A 166 -12.18 3.76 12.35
CA ALA A 166 -11.29 2.60 12.21
C ALA A 166 -9.91 2.98 11.68
N ASN A 167 -9.71 4.24 11.25
CA ASN A 167 -8.44 4.72 10.75
C ASN A 167 -7.46 4.99 11.89
N LEU A 168 -6.39 4.20 11.97
CA LEU A 168 -5.30 4.39 12.93
C LEU A 168 -4.57 5.75 12.78
N LEU A 169 -4.71 6.39 11.64
CA LEU A 169 -4.16 7.71 11.31
C LEU A 169 -5.23 8.82 11.28
N GLN A 170 -6.39 8.61 11.91
CA GLN A 170 -7.49 9.57 11.91
C GLN A 170 -7.08 10.97 12.37
N ASP A 171 -6.35 11.10 13.49
CA ASP A 171 -5.89 12.41 13.99
C ASP A 171 -5.03 13.16 12.97
N ARG A 172 -4.19 12.40 12.24
CA ARG A 172 -3.34 12.95 11.18
C ARG A 172 -4.19 13.43 10.00
N ALA A 173 -5.17 12.64 9.57
CA ALA A 173 -6.09 13.02 8.51
C ALA A 173 -6.93 14.25 8.89
N GLN A 174 -7.43 14.31 10.12
CA GLN A 174 -8.13 15.49 10.65
C GLN A 174 -7.23 16.72 10.65
N TYR A 175 -5.98 16.57 11.09
CA TYR A 175 -5.03 17.67 11.14
C TYR A 175 -4.75 18.24 9.74
N TYR A 176 -4.49 17.38 8.75
CA TYR A 176 -4.27 17.85 7.38
C TYR A 176 -5.55 18.41 6.75
N SER A 177 -6.73 17.87 7.06
CA SER A 177 -8.01 18.44 6.62
C SER A 177 -8.25 19.84 7.21
N ALA A 178 -7.82 20.07 8.46
CA ALA A 178 -7.86 21.39 9.08
C ALA A 178 -6.88 22.38 8.41
N LEU A 179 -5.65 21.94 8.11
CA LEU A 179 -4.69 22.77 7.37
C LEU A 179 -5.19 23.13 5.97
N ASP A 180 -5.76 22.17 5.24
CA ASP A 180 -6.34 22.43 3.93
C ASP A 180 -7.42 23.52 3.97
N ALA A 181 -8.35 23.42 4.93
CA ALA A 181 -9.40 24.42 5.12
C ALA A 181 -8.82 25.79 5.47
N TYR A 182 -7.81 25.83 6.34
CA TYR A 182 -7.14 27.06 6.73
C TYR A 182 -6.49 27.76 5.52
N TYR A 183 -5.73 27.03 4.70
CA TYR A 183 -5.08 27.62 3.52
C TYR A 183 -6.05 28.06 2.43
N ARG A 184 -7.29 27.56 2.45
CA ARG A 184 -8.39 28.07 1.60
C ARG A 184 -9.14 29.27 2.18
N GLY A 185 -8.79 29.72 3.38
CA GLY A 185 -9.50 30.79 4.07
C GLY A 185 -10.78 30.36 4.78
N ASP A 186 -11.05 29.06 4.90
CA ASP A 186 -12.17 28.53 5.68
C ASP A 186 -11.73 28.28 7.13
N SER A 187 -11.48 29.38 7.85
CA SER A 187 -11.04 29.36 9.25
C SER A 187 -12.05 28.68 10.17
N GLY A 188 -13.34 28.75 9.86
CA GLY A 188 -14.40 28.10 10.65
C GLY A 188 -14.30 26.57 10.57
N ALA A 189 -14.16 26.02 9.36
CA ALA A 189 -13.98 24.59 9.20
C ALA A 189 -12.62 24.10 9.74
N ALA A 190 -11.57 24.91 9.62
CA ALA A 190 -10.27 24.61 10.23
C ALA A 190 -10.36 24.51 11.76
N GLN A 191 -10.94 25.53 12.42
CA GLN A 191 -11.12 25.55 13.87
C GLN A 191 -11.95 24.37 14.35
N LYS A 192 -13.06 24.06 13.67
CA LYS A 192 -13.91 22.91 14.00
C LYS A 192 -13.12 21.60 13.99
N ARG A 193 -12.26 21.39 13.00
CA ARG A 193 -11.45 20.17 12.89
C ARG A 193 -10.35 20.10 13.94
N PHE A 194 -9.67 21.21 14.26
CA PHE A 194 -8.72 21.24 15.36
C PHE A 194 -9.41 20.93 16.71
N GLN A 195 -10.60 21.46 16.94
CA GLN A 195 -11.41 21.15 18.12
C GLN A 195 -11.78 19.66 18.20
N GLN A 196 -12.11 19.02 17.07
CA GLN A 196 -12.39 17.59 17.04
C GLN A 196 -11.18 16.75 17.46
N ILE A 197 -9.97 17.10 17.01
CA ILE A 197 -8.72 16.44 17.42
C ILE A 197 -8.50 16.60 18.94
N ILE A 198 -8.72 17.80 19.47
CA ILE A 198 -8.54 18.09 20.89
C ILE A 198 -9.57 17.34 21.73
N ALA A 199 -10.85 17.38 21.34
CA ALA A 199 -11.96 16.74 22.04
C ALA A 199 -11.83 15.21 22.08
N ARG A 200 -11.12 14.61 21.12
CA ARG A 200 -10.82 13.18 21.13
C ARG A 200 -9.91 12.76 22.29
N GLY A 201 -9.18 13.70 22.89
CA GLY A 201 -8.46 13.49 24.14
C GLY A 201 -7.21 12.61 24.04
N ASN A 202 -6.72 12.32 22.83
CA ASN A 202 -5.48 11.56 22.62
C ASN A 202 -4.26 12.47 22.84
N VAL A 203 -3.97 12.82 24.09
CA VAL A 203 -2.96 13.81 24.48
C VAL A 203 -1.54 13.44 24.04
N ASP A 204 -1.25 12.14 23.89
CA ASP A 204 0.04 11.62 23.44
C ASP A 204 0.22 11.71 21.91
N SER A 205 -0.86 11.98 21.17
CA SER A 205 -0.80 12.19 19.73
C SER A 205 -0.04 13.48 19.41
N PRO A 206 1.03 13.45 18.59
CA PRO A 206 1.71 14.67 18.15
C PRO A 206 0.76 15.64 17.41
N TRP A 207 -0.32 15.11 16.84
CA TRP A 207 -1.34 15.90 16.14
C TRP A 207 -2.26 16.66 17.10
N HIS A 208 -2.50 16.13 18.30
CA HIS A 208 -3.19 16.84 19.38
C HIS A 208 -2.41 18.08 19.80
N GLN A 209 -1.11 17.94 20.05
CA GLN A 209 -0.24 19.06 20.42
C GLN A 209 -0.16 20.13 19.32
N LYS A 210 -0.07 19.70 18.05
CA LYS A 210 -0.11 20.62 16.91
C LYS A 210 -1.46 21.33 16.77
N ALA A 211 -2.57 20.64 17.02
CA ALA A 211 -3.91 21.23 16.99
C ALA A 211 -4.08 22.30 18.07
N LEU A 212 -3.62 22.04 19.30
CA LEU A 212 -3.61 23.04 20.39
C LEU A 212 -2.83 24.29 19.99
N LYS A 213 -1.63 24.12 19.43
CA LYS A 213 -0.79 25.23 18.97
C LYS A 213 -1.44 26.07 17.87
N ASN A 214 -2.21 25.46 16.97
CA ASN A 214 -2.89 26.19 15.89
C ASN A 214 -4.19 26.87 16.36
N MET A 215 -4.64 26.62 17.60
CA MET A 215 -5.84 27.20 18.18
C MET A 215 -5.58 28.29 19.21
N GLY A 216 -4.36 28.41 19.72
CA GLY A 216 -3.94 29.45 20.68
C GLY A 216 -3.23 30.59 20.00
#